data_AF-A0A9E5PZZ1-F1
#
_entry.id   AF-A0A9E5PZZ1-F1
#
_cell.length_a   1.000
_cell.length_b   1.000
_cell.length_c   1.000
_cell.angle_alpha   90.00
_cell.angle_beta   90.00
_cell.angle_gamma   90.00
#
_symmetry.space_group_name_H-M   'P 1'
#
loop_
_entity.id
_entity.type
_entity.pdbx_description
1 polymer ?
#
loop_
_entity_poly.entity_id
_entity_poly.type
_entity_poly.pdbx_seq_one_letter_code
_entity_poly.pdbx_strand_id
1 'polypeptide(L)'
;MSDEPTRHHTHHDHTEPPSDLELRVKSLESLMVEKGLVDRRALDELIDTYEHRVGPRNGARVVARAWGDPDFKRWLLEDPGAAIASLGYTGRQGEHVQVVENTPEVHNLVVCTLCSCYPWPLLGLPPVWYKSAPYRSRVVIDPRGVLAEFGTEIPEDVEIRVWDSTSEMRYLVLPERPAGTEGWSEEALARLVTRNAMVGVERARSPAEAANE
;
A
#
# COMPACT_ATOMS: atom_id res chain seq x y z
N MET A 1 -69.93 14.34 -1.25
CA MET A 1 -69.18 14.35 0.02
C MET A 1 -68.38 13.07 0.06
N SER A 2 -67.16 13.15 -0.46
CA SER A 2 -66.20 12.05 -0.45
C SER A 2 -64.91 12.65 0.08
N ASP A 3 -64.66 12.48 1.37
CA ASP A 3 -63.43 12.91 2.04
C ASP A 3 -62.30 11.96 1.64
N GLU A 4 -61.30 12.45 0.91
CA GLU A 4 -59.99 11.81 0.80
C GLU A 4 -59.09 12.32 1.93
N PRO A 5 -58.43 11.44 2.72
CA PRO A 5 -57.45 11.89 3.68
C PRO A 5 -56.13 12.21 2.96
N THR A 6 -55.82 13.50 2.89
CA THR A 6 -54.54 14.05 2.45
C THR A 6 -53.40 13.42 3.26
N ARG A 7 -52.56 12.60 2.63
CA ARG A 7 -51.29 12.15 3.23
C ARG A 7 -50.35 13.35 3.34
N HIS A 8 -50.27 13.93 4.52
CA HIS A 8 -49.21 14.88 4.87
C HIS A 8 -47.87 14.13 4.91
N HIS A 9 -47.03 14.35 3.90
CA HIS A 9 -45.61 14.05 3.97
C HIS A 9 -44.93 15.13 4.83
N THR A 10 -44.73 14.86 6.11
CA THR A 10 -43.85 15.66 6.96
C THR A 10 -42.40 15.34 6.62
N HIS A 11 -41.77 16.23 5.84
CA HIS A 11 -40.31 16.29 5.73
C HIS A 11 -39.73 16.73 7.09
N HIS A 12 -39.31 15.75 7.89
CA HIS A 12 -38.45 16.01 9.03
C HIS A 12 -37.00 15.91 8.57
N ASP A 13 -36.40 17.08 8.34
CA ASP A 13 -34.97 17.26 8.13
C ASP A 13 -34.27 17.01 9.48
N HIS A 14 -34.02 15.74 9.78
CA HIS A 14 -33.22 15.33 10.93
C HIS A 14 -31.96 14.66 10.41
N THR A 15 -30.81 15.24 10.74
CA THR A 15 -29.52 14.59 10.55
C THR A 15 -29.55 13.25 11.29
N GLU A 16 -29.28 12.15 10.60
CA GLU A 16 -29.16 10.85 11.24
C GLU A 16 -28.09 10.93 12.34
N PRO A 17 -28.34 10.33 13.52
CA PRO A 17 -27.34 10.30 14.58
C PRO A 17 -26.10 9.53 14.10
N PRO A 18 -24.90 9.89 14.57
CA PRO A 18 -23.70 9.13 14.26
C PRO A 18 -23.87 7.66 14.67
N SER A 19 -23.24 6.77 13.92
CA SER A 19 -23.23 5.34 14.23
C SER A 19 -22.64 5.06 15.62
N ASP A 20 -23.03 3.95 16.24
CA ASP A 20 -22.47 3.51 17.52
C ASP A 20 -20.92 3.39 17.50
N LEU A 21 -20.33 3.11 16.33
CA LEU A 21 -18.88 3.10 16.17
C LEU A 21 -18.30 4.52 16.27
N GLU A 22 -18.88 5.48 15.56
CA GLU A 22 -18.43 6.87 15.60
C GLU A 22 -18.59 7.47 17.00
N LEU A 23 -19.69 7.17 17.68
CA LEU A 23 -19.90 7.59 19.07
C LEU A 23 -18.82 7.01 20.00
N ARG A 24 -18.52 5.71 19.90
CA ARG A 24 -17.45 5.09 20.70
C ARG A 24 -16.07 5.70 20.41
N VAL A 25 -15.75 5.98 19.15
CA VAL A 25 -14.49 6.63 18.77
C VAL A 25 -14.39 8.02 19.41
N LYS A 26 -15.43 8.86 19.27
CA LYS A 26 -15.48 10.20 19.85
C LYS A 26 -15.42 10.19 21.38
N SER A 27 -16.09 9.24 22.03
CA SER A 27 -16.04 9.08 23.48
C SER A 27 -14.64 8.71 23.97
N LEU A 28 -13.96 7.79 23.28
CA LEU A 28 -12.59 7.41 23.60
C LEU A 28 -11.62 8.57 23.40
N GLU A 29 -11.71 9.28 22.28
CA GLU A 29 -10.89 10.46 22.00
C GLU A 29 -11.08 11.53 23.08
N SER A 30 -12.33 11.86 23.40
CA SER A 30 -12.66 12.87 24.42
C SER A 30 -12.05 12.51 25.77
N LEU A 31 -12.19 11.25 26.20
CA LEU A 31 -11.62 10.76 27.46
C LEU A 31 -10.09 10.84 27.48
N MET A 32 -9.42 10.48 26.39
CA MET A 32 -7.95 10.49 26.31
C MET A 32 -7.40 11.92 26.31
N VAL A 33 -8.10 12.85 25.66
CA VAL A 33 -7.75 14.28 25.65
C VAL A 33 -8.00 14.91 27.03
N GLU A 34 -9.15 14.63 27.67
CA GLU A 34 -9.46 15.13 29.02
C GLU A 34 -8.42 14.68 30.05
N LYS A 35 -7.93 13.45 29.92
CA LYS A 35 -6.86 12.91 30.77
C LYS A 35 -5.45 13.42 30.41
N GLY A 36 -5.30 14.23 29.37
CA GLY A 36 -4.00 14.74 28.90
C GLY A 36 -3.08 13.65 28.32
N LEU A 37 -3.63 12.50 27.93
CA LEU A 37 -2.86 11.38 27.35
C LEU A 37 -2.61 11.56 25.86
N VAL A 38 -3.41 12.38 25.19
CA VAL A 38 -3.32 12.65 23.75
C VAL A 38 -3.54 14.15 23.49
N ASP A 39 -2.73 14.72 22.60
CA ASP A 39 -2.93 16.06 22.05
C ASP A 39 -3.65 15.94 20.70
N ARG A 40 -4.76 16.67 20.53
CA ARG A 40 -5.53 16.71 19.28
C ARG A 40 -4.69 17.21 18.11
N ARG A 41 -3.84 18.22 18.32
CA ARG A 41 -2.99 18.76 17.24
C ARG A 41 -1.99 17.72 16.75
N ALA A 42 -1.47 16.90 17.66
CA ALA A 42 -0.58 15.79 17.30
C ALA A 42 -1.33 14.69 16.52
N LEU A 43 -2.61 14.42 16.85
CA LEU A 43 -3.44 13.51 16.07
C LEU A 43 -3.68 14.03 14.65
N ASP A 44 -4.01 15.31 14.51
CA ASP A 44 -4.26 15.92 13.20
C ASP A 44 -3.02 15.85 12.30
N GLU A 45 -1.82 16.12 12.83
CA GLU A 45 -0.56 15.97 12.09
C GLU A 45 -0.27 14.51 11.69
N LEU A 46 -0.62 13.54 12.54
CA LEU A 46 -0.48 12.12 12.19
C LEU A 46 -1.43 11.72 11.07
N ILE A 47 -2.68 12.19 11.10
CA ILE A 47 -3.67 11.95 10.05
C ILE A 47 -3.16 12.54 8.73
N ASP A 48 -2.79 13.83 8.72
CA ASP A 48 -2.30 14.51 7.51
C ASP A 48 -1.05 13.83 6.93
N THR A 49 -0.15 13.36 7.80
CA THR A 49 1.05 12.64 7.38
C THR A 49 0.71 11.40 6.53
N TYR A 50 -0.23 10.57 6.96
CA TYR A 50 -0.57 9.33 6.24
C TYR A 50 -1.65 9.50 5.16
N GLU A 51 -2.42 10.57 5.22
CA GLU A 51 -3.45 10.87 4.23
C GLU A 51 -2.87 11.60 3.00
N HIS A 52 -1.94 12.54 3.22
CA HIS A 52 -1.48 13.44 2.16
C HIS A 52 0.02 13.38 1.87
N ARG A 53 0.87 13.06 2.87
CA ARG A 53 2.34 13.18 2.72
C ARG A 53 3.05 11.87 2.41
N VAL A 54 2.59 10.76 2.99
CA VAL A 54 3.23 9.44 2.88
C VAL A 54 2.36 8.50 2.06
N GLY A 55 2.93 7.94 0.99
CA GLY A 55 2.20 7.04 0.10
C GLY A 55 3.09 6.35 -0.93
N PRO A 56 2.50 5.52 -1.81
CA PRO A 56 3.23 4.66 -2.74
C PRO A 56 4.09 5.39 -3.77
N ARG A 57 3.94 6.71 -3.92
CA ARG A 57 4.83 7.54 -4.75
C ARG A 57 6.28 7.52 -4.25
N ASN A 58 6.51 7.28 -2.95
CA ASN A 58 7.85 7.17 -2.38
C ASN A 58 8.54 5.90 -2.88
N GLY A 59 7.90 4.74 -2.72
CA GLY A 59 8.40 3.48 -3.26
C GLY A 59 8.58 3.51 -4.78
N ALA A 60 7.65 4.15 -5.51
CA ALA A 60 7.76 4.29 -6.97
C ALA A 60 9.04 5.03 -7.41
N ARG A 61 9.45 6.07 -6.66
CA ARG A 61 10.72 6.77 -6.89
C ARG A 61 11.93 5.90 -6.58
N VAL A 62 11.90 5.13 -5.49
CA VAL A 62 12.97 4.15 -5.16
C VAL A 62 13.16 3.15 -6.31
N VAL A 63 12.07 2.56 -6.79
CA VAL A 63 12.08 1.58 -7.89
C VAL A 63 12.56 2.22 -9.19
N ALA A 64 12.03 3.38 -9.55
CA ALA A 64 12.40 4.08 -10.78
C ALA A 64 13.89 4.46 -10.80
N ARG A 65 14.42 4.93 -9.66
CA ARG A 65 15.85 5.20 -9.51
C ARG A 65 16.68 3.93 -9.68
N ALA A 66 16.27 2.82 -9.06
CA ALA A 66 16.95 1.53 -9.23
C ALA A 66 16.90 1.01 -10.68
N TRP A 67 15.84 1.29 -11.43
CA TRP A 67 15.79 0.96 -12.85
C TRP A 67 16.68 1.83 -13.74
N GLY A 68 16.90 3.10 -13.36
CA GLY A 68 17.70 4.07 -14.12
C GLY A 68 19.18 4.12 -13.74
N ASP A 69 19.52 3.70 -12.52
CA ASP A 69 20.86 3.80 -11.92
C ASP A 69 21.30 2.42 -11.38
N PRO A 70 22.14 1.67 -12.12
CA PRO A 70 22.63 0.36 -11.69
C PRO A 70 23.45 0.38 -10.40
N ASP A 71 24.14 1.48 -10.10
CA ASP A 71 24.93 1.60 -8.88
C ASP A 71 24.01 1.81 -7.68
N PHE A 72 22.97 2.64 -7.82
CA PHE A 72 21.92 2.76 -6.81
C PHE A 72 21.18 1.43 -6.61
N LYS A 73 20.87 0.69 -7.69
CA LYS A 73 20.23 -0.63 -7.56
C LYS A 73 21.08 -1.61 -6.76
N ARG A 74 22.38 -1.70 -7.06
CA ARG A 74 23.30 -2.56 -6.30
C ARG A 74 23.32 -2.16 -4.82
N TRP A 75 23.45 -0.86 -4.54
CA TRP A 75 23.41 -0.37 -3.16
C TRP A 75 22.08 -0.66 -2.46
N LEU A 76 20.95 -0.48 -3.15
CA LEU A 76 19.61 -0.76 -2.64
C LEU A 76 19.42 -2.23 -2.25
N LEU A 77 20.04 -3.17 -2.97
CA LEU A 77 19.96 -4.59 -2.67
C LEU A 77 20.92 -5.03 -1.56
N GLU A 78 22.08 -4.36 -1.44
CA GLU A 78 23.09 -4.62 -0.40
C GLU A 78 22.73 -4.00 0.95
N ASP A 79 22.28 -2.74 0.96
CA ASP A 79 21.87 -1.98 2.15
C ASP A 79 20.61 -1.14 1.84
N PRO A 80 19.42 -1.78 1.86
CA PRO A 80 18.19 -1.10 1.51
C PRO A 80 17.87 0.07 2.45
N GLY A 81 18.17 -0.09 3.74
CA GLY A 81 17.92 0.93 4.75
C GLY A 81 18.66 2.23 4.43
N ALA A 82 19.96 2.16 4.17
CA ALA A 82 20.76 3.34 3.83
C ALA A 82 20.37 3.95 2.48
N ALA A 83 20.14 3.13 1.45
CA ALA A 83 19.76 3.61 0.13
C ALA A 83 18.41 4.35 0.16
N ILE A 84 17.42 3.79 0.87
CA ILE A 84 16.09 4.37 1.02
C ILE A 84 16.13 5.63 1.89
N ALA A 85 16.91 5.62 2.97
CA ALA A 85 17.13 6.80 3.82
C ALA A 85 17.80 7.96 3.06
N SER A 86 18.66 7.67 2.07
CA SER A 86 19.29 8.71 1.24
C SER A 86 18.28 9.53 0.42
N LEU A 87 17.08 8.99 0.20
CA LEU A 87 15.97 9.66 -0.46
C LEU A 87 15.01 10.35 0.53
N GLY A 88 15.33 10.33 1.83
CA GLY A 88 14.51 10.92 2.89
C GLY A 88 13.35 10.04 3.36
N TYR A 89 13.25 8.80 2.90
CA TYR A 89 12.18 7.89 3.29
C TYR A 89 12.61 7.08 4.52
N THR A 90 12.18 7.51 5.69
CA THR A 90 12.45 6.83 6.96
C THR A 90 11.23 6.93 7.86
N GLY A 91 11.21 6.14 8.94
CA GLY A 91 10.22 6.28 10.00
C GLY A 91 9.51 4.98 10.34
N ARG A 92 8.35 5.14 11.00
CA ARG A 92 7.60 4.06 11.62
C ARG A 92 7.20 3.00 10.60
N GLN A 93 7.31 1.72 10.99
CA GLN A 93 6.99 0.58 10.13
C GLN A 93 7.87 0.55 8.86
N GLY A 94 9.11 1.02 8.96
CA GLY A 94 10.10 1.05 7.89
C GLY A 94 11.52 1.22 8.40
N GLU A 95 11.74 0.94 9.68
CA GLU A 95 13.04 1.01 10.35
C GLU A 95 14.01 -0.05 9.80
N HIS A 96 13.47 -1.21 9.41
CA HIS A 96 14.21 -2.30 8.80
C HIS A 96 13.50 -2.77 7.53
N VAL A 97 14.03 -2.36 6.38
CA VAL A 97 13.48 -2.72 5.07
C VAL A 97 14.42 -3.70 4.37
N GLN A 98 13.85 -4.75 3.79
CA GLN A 98 14.49 -5.61 2.81
C GLN A 98 13.84 -5.38 1.45
N VAL A 99 14.66 -5.18 0.42
CA VAL A 99 14.19 -5.18 -0.96
C VAL A 99 14.34 -6.58 -1.55
N VAL A 100 13.28 -7.08 -2.18
CA VAL A 100 13.23 -8.39 -2.82
C VAL A 100 12.99 -8.21 -4.31
N GLU A 101 13.98 -8.60 -5.11
CA GLU A 101 13.99 -8.34 -6.54
C GLU A 101 13.27 -9.43 -7.34
N ASN A 102 12.33 -9.01 -8.20
CA ASN A 102 11.79 -9.89 -9.22
C ASN A 102 12.79 -10.04 -10.38
N THR A 103 12.91 -11.26 -10.89
CA THR A 103 13.72 -11.63 -12.05
C THR A 103 12.89 -12.47 -13.02
N PRO A 104 13.41 -12.82 -14.21
CA PRO A 104 12.68 -13.65 -15.15
C PRO A 104 12.32 -15.03 -14.57
N GLU A 105 13.05 -15.49 -13.55
CA GLU A 105 12.89 -16.79 -12.90
C GLU A 105 12.20 -16.71 -11.53
N VAL A 106 12.09 -15.52 -10.90
CA VAL A 106 11.57 -15.36 -9.54
C VAL A 106 10.59 -14.18 -9.45
N HIS A 107 9.37 -14.45 -8.97
CA HIS A 107 8.37 -13.45 -8.64
C HIS A 107 8.14 -13.40 -7.12
N ASN A 108 8.35 -12.25 -6.49
CA ASN A 108 8.17 -12.06 -5.06
C ASN A 108 6.79 -11.47 -4.75
N LEU A 109 6.25 -11.85 -3.59
CA LEU A 109 4.95 -11.43 -3.09
C LEU A 109 5.04 -11.21 -1.58
N VAL A 110 4.44 -10.14 -1.06
CA VAL A 110 4.56 -9.77 0.37
C VAL A 110 3.21 -9.89 1.07
N VAL A 111 3.20 -10.47 2.27
CA VAL A 111 2.01 -10.57 3.13
C VAL A 111 2.39 -10.33 4.60
N CYS A 112 1.38 -10.10 5.43
CA CYS A 112 1.47 -10.30 6.88
C CYS A 112 0.29 -11.18 7.31
N THR A 113 0.52 -12.49 7.45
CA THR A 113 -0.55 -13.45 7.74
C THR A 113 -1.20 -13.16 9.09
N LEU A 114 -0.43 -12.71 10.08
CA LEU A 114 -0.87 -12.48 11.44
C LEU A 114 -1.68 -11.18 11.64
N CYS A 115 -1.41 -10.13 10.86
CA CYS A 115 -2.10 -8.85 11.01
C CYS A 115 -2.09 -8.00 9.74
N SER A 116 -1.14 -7.08 9.62
CA SER A 116 -1.10 -6.05 8.57
C SER A 116 0.25 -5.32 8.47
N CYS A 117 1.35 -5.91 8.92
CA CYS A 117 2.70 -5.33 8.81
C CYS A 117 3.00 -4.92 7.35
N TYR A 118 3.49 -3.69 7.15
CA TYR A 118 3.60 -3.07 5.82
C TYR A 118 4.60 -1.89 5.86
N PRO A 119 5.37 -1.62 4.79
CA PRO A 119 6.40 -0.58 4.79
C PRO A 119 5.82 0.85 4.64
N TRP A 120 5.34 1.45 5.72
CA TRP A 120 4.60 2.72 5.66
C TRP A 120 5.37 3.88 5.00
N PRO A 121 6.66 4.12 5.29
CA PRO A 121 7.39 5.24 4.69
C PRO A 121 7.46 5.18 3.15
N LEU A 122 7.32 3.97 2.59
CA LEU A 122 7.44 3.70 1.15
C LEU A 122 6.09 3.59 0.46
N LEU A 123 5.12 2.94 1.11
CA LEU A 123 3.86 2.53 0.49
C LEU A 123 2.61 3.15 1.12
N GLY A 124 2.76 3.95 2.18
CA GLY A 124 1.65 4.47 2.97
C GLY A 124 0.95 3.38 3.78
N LEU A 125 -0.31 3.64 4.18
CA LEU A 125 -1.11 2.67 4.90
C LEU A 125 -1.57 1.52 3.97
N PRO A 126 -1.60 0.27 4.44
CA PRO A 126 -1.96 -0.86 3.62
C PRO A 126 -3.44 -0.81 3.17
N PRO A 127 -3.74 -1.25 1.94
CA PRO A 127 -5.10 -1.30 1.44
C PRO A 127 -5.96 -2.30 2.22
N VAL A 128 -7.27 -2.16 2.14
CA VAL A 128 -8.22 -3.02 2.86
C VAL A 128 -8.02 -4.49 2.54
N TRP A 129 -7.83 -4.84 1.26
CA TRP A 129 -7.63 -6.23 0.83
C TRP A 129 -6.39 -6.87 1.47
N TYR A 130 -5.31 -6.12 1.65
CA TYR A 130 -4.06 -6.65 2.25
C TYR A 130 -4.27 -7.05 3.70
N LYS A 131 -5.09 -6.29 4.43
CA LYS A 131 -5.42 -6.54 5.85
C LYS A 131 -6.47 -7.65 6.02
N SER A 132 -7.14 -8.03 4.94
CA SER A 132 -8.29 -8.92 4.97
C SER A 132 -7.89 -10.40 5.08
N ALA A 133 -8.76 -11.19 5.71
CA ALA A 133 -8.54 -12.63 5.84
C ALA A 133 -8.41 -13.38 4.49
N PRO A 134 -9.19 -13.06 3.42
CA PRO A 134 -9.04 -13.71 2.12
C PRO A 134 -7.61 -13.67 1.57
N TYR A 135 -6.98 -12.49 1.55
CA TYR A 135 -5.60 -12.37 1.10
C TYR A 135 -4.63 -13.08 2.04
N ARG A 136 -4.69 -12.75 3.33
CA ARG A 136 -3.74 -13.20 4.35
C ARG A 136 -3.69 -14.71 4.54
N SER A 137 -4.83 -15.40 4.38
CA SER A 137 -4.89 -16.85 4.57
C SER A 137 -4.49 -17.64 3.34
N ARG A 138 -4.77 -17.13 2.13
CA ARG A 138 -4.60 -17.88 0.89
C ARG A 138 -3.27 -17.67 0.22
N VAL A 139 -2.71 -16.47 0.30
CA VAL A 139 -1.52 -16.12 -0.49
C VAL A 139 -0.29 -16.96 -0.14
N VAL A 140 -0.22 -17.51 1.08
CA VAL A 140 0.86 -18.41 1.53
C VAL A 140 0.60 -19.90 1.19
N ILE A 141 -0.57 -20.23 0.64
CA ILE A 141 -0.98 -21.61 0.29
C ILE A 141 -1.12 -21.75 -1.23
N ASP A 142 -1.84 -20.82 -1.85
CA ASP A 142 -2.13 -20.76 -3.28
C ASP A 142 -1.84 -19.35 -3.82
N PRO A 143 -0.54 -18.96 -3.90
CA PRO A 143 -0.17 -17.65 -4.40
C PRO A 143 -0.59 -17.43 -5.86
N ARG A 144 -0.52 -18.46 -6.72
CA ARG A 144 -0.92 -18.36 -8.12
C ARG A 144 -2.42 -18.06 -8.27
N GLY A 145 -3.28 -18.76 -7.52
CA GLY A 145 -4.72 -18.48 -7.54
C GLY A 145 -5.06 -17.09 -7.03
N VAL A 146 -4.37 -16.61 -5.98
CA VAL A 146 -4.53 -15.22 -5.51
C VAL A 146 -4.09 -14.21 -6.58
N LEU A 147 -2.93 -14.43 -7.22
CA LEU A 147 -2.46 -13.54 -8.29
C LEU A 147 -3.42 -13.49 -9.49
N ALA A 148 -4.02 -14.63 -9.86
CA ALA A 148 -5.02 -14.68 -10.92
C ALA A 148 -6.26 -13.81 -10.61
N GLU A 149 -6.67 -13.67 -9.33
CA GLU A 149 -7.75 -12.77 -8.92
C GLU A 149 -7.41 -11.28 -9.10
N PHE A 150 -6.12 -10.94 -9.06
CA PHE A 150 -5.61 -9.61 -9.43
C PHE A 150 -5.37 -9.46 -10.94
N GLY A 151 -5.70 -10.48 -11.75
CA GLY A 151 -5.44 -10.49 -13.18
C GLY A 151 -3.97 -10.72 -13.56
N THR A 152 -3.15 -11.20 -12.62
CA THR A 152 -1.72 -11.44 -12.85
C THR A 152 -1.44 -12.93 -13.02
N GLU A 153 -1.06 -13.31 -14.22
CA GLU A 153 -0.61 -14.67 -14.53
C GLU A 153 0.91 -14.75 -14.44
N ILE A 154 1.40 -15.70 -13.64
CA ILE A 154 2.83 -16.02 -13.53
C ILE A 154 3.05 -17.39 -14.16
N PRO A 155 3.98 -17.53 -15.13
CA PRO A 155 4.28 -18.82 -15.76
C PRO A 155 4.66 -19.91 -14.75
N GLU A 156 4.38 -21.17 -15.07
CA GLU A 156 4.62 -22.30 -14.15
C GLU A 156 6.11 -22.49 -13.81
N ASP A 157 7.00 -22.14 -14.73
CA ASP A 157 8.46 -22.22 -14.61
C ASP A 157 9.08 -21.07 -13.79
N VAL A 158 8.31 -20.02 -13.49
CA VAL A 158 8.75 -18.93 -12.61
C VAL A 158 8.45 -19.29 -11.15
N GLU A 159 9.48 -19.27 -10.30
CA GLU A 159 9.36 -19.50 -8.85
C GLU A 159 8.58 -18.33 -8.22
N ILE A 160 7.62 -18.63 -7.32
CA ILE A 160 6.99 -17.60 -6.50
C ILE A 160 7.51 -17.67 -5.08
N ARG A 161 8.06 -16.56 -4.59
CA ARG A 161 8.52 -16.40 -3.20
C ARG A 161 7.58 -15.51 -2.42
N VAL A 162 6.90 -16.09 -1.45
CA VAL A 162 6.00 -15.35 -0.55
C VAL A 162 6.72 -14.98 0.73
N TRP A 163 6.81 -13.68 1.00
CA TRP A 163 7.48 -13.10 2.16
C TRP A 163 6.45 -12.73 3.21
N ASP A 164 6.37 -13.53 4.28
CA ASP A 164 5.50 -13.26 5.41
C ASP A 164 6.18 -12.38 6.45
N SER A 165 5.62 -11.20 6.68
CA SER A 165 6.12 -10.15 7.58
C SER A 165 5.80 -10.49 9.04
N THR A 166 6.48 -11.51 9.55
CA THR A 166 6.30 -12.08 10.91
C THR A 166 7.16 -11.44 11.99
N SER A 167 8.10 -10.58 11.60
CA SER A 167 9.00 -9.83 12.50
C SER A 167 8.94 -8.33 12.21
N GLU A 168 9.86 -7.55 12.76
CA GLU A 168 9.99 -6.11 12.46
C GLU A 168 10.65 -5.82 11.09
N MET A 169 11.00 -6.85 10.31
CA MET A 169 11.39 -6.68 8.92
C MET A 169 10.18 -6.28 8.07
N ARG A 170 10.39 -5.36 7.12
CA ARG A 170 9.40 -4.94 6.14
C ARG A 170 9.96 -5.17 4.74
N TYR A 171 9.12 -5.62 3.82
CA TYR A 171 9.55 -5.99 2.48
C TYR A 171 9.00 -5.01 1.45
N LEU A 172 9.85 -4.61 0.49
CA LEU A 172 9.46 -3.91 -0.72
C LEU A 172 9.84 -4.81 -1.91
N VAL A 173 8.87 -5.13 -2.77
CA VAL A 173 9.18 -5.78 -4.05
C VAL A 173 9.78 -4.74 -4.99
N LEU A 174 10.95 -5.08 -5.57
CA LEU A 174 11.50 -4.36 -6.72
C LEU A 174 11.02 -5.08 -7.99
N PRO A 175 9.95 -4.58 -8.65
CA PRO A 175 9.44 -5.21 -9.86
C PRO A 175 10.45 -5.10 -11.02
N GLU A 176 10.30 -5.97 -12.01
CA GLU A 176 11.07 -5.89 -13.25
C GLU A 176 10.71 -4.62 -14.04
N ARG A 177 11.73 -4.02 -14.68
CA ARG A 177 11.52 -2.88 -15.57
C ARG A 177 10.79 -3.35 -16.84
N PRO A 178 9.64 -2.76 -17.20
CA PRO A 178 8.96 -3.08 -18.45
C PRO A 178 9.83 -2.78 -19.67
N ALA A 179 9.80 -3.66 -20.68
CA ALA A 179 10.47 -3.43 -21.96
C ALA A 179 9.89 -2.21 -22.70
N GLY A 180 10.67 -1.61 -23.60
CA GLY A 180 10.24 -0.42 -24.36
C GLY A 180 10.29 0.87 -23.56
N THR A 181 11.01 0.86 -22.43
CA THR A 181 11.21 2.04 -21.57
C THR A 181 12.64 2.56 -21.65
N GLU A 182 13.44 2.12 -22.61
CA GLU A 182 14.83 2.53 -22.78
C GLU A 182 14.93 4.06 -22.94
N GLY A 183 15.86 4.68 -22.21
CA GLY A 183 16.06 6.13 -22.25
C GLY A 183 14.96 6.97 -21.56
N TRP A 184 13.93 6.36 -20.96
CA TRP A 184 12.94 7.09 -20.18
C TRP A 184 13.57 7.77 -18.96
N SER A 185 13.03 8.95 -18.60
CA SER A 185 13.41 9.62 -17.36
C SER A 185 12.91 8.84 -16.13
N GLU A 186 13.57 9.04 -14.99
CA GLU A 186 13.14 8.47 -13.71
C GLU A 186 11.68 8.81 -13.39
N GLU A 187 11.26 10.05 -13.65
CA GLU A 187 9.88 10.48 -13.45
C GLU A 187 8.88 9.71 -14.33
N ALA A 188 9.25 9.43 -15.58
CA ALA A 188 8.42 8.64 -16.48
C ALA A 188 8.35 7.17 -16.05
N LEU A 189 9.47 6.60 -15.62
CA LEU A 189 9.54 5.25 -15.06
C LEU A 189 8.70 5.11 -13.79
N ALA A 190 8.73 6.10 -12.89
CA ALA A 190 7.97 6.06 -11.65
C ALA A 190 6.45 5.96 -11.87
N ARG A 191 5.93 6.46 -13.00
CA ARG A 191 4.50 6.33 -13.35
C ARG A 191 4.09 4.89 -13.68
N LEU A 192 5.05 4.03 -14.04
CA LEU A 192 4.80 2.61 -14.32
C LEU A 192 4.72 1.76 -13.04
N VAL A 193 5.25 2.27 -11.93
CA VAL A 193 5.36 1.54 -10.67
C VAL A 193 4.09 1.76 -9.85
N THR A 194 3.25 0.72 -9.76
CA THR A 194 2.04 0.76 -8.93
C THR A 194 2.35 0.30 -7.51
N ARG A 195 1.46 0.64 -6.56
CA ARG A 195 1.46 0.05 -5.22
C ARG A 195 1.43 -1.48 -5.29
N ASN A 196 0.57 -2.01 -6.16
CA ASN A 196 0.35 -3.44 -6.30
C ASN A 196 1.60 -4.16 -6.84
N ALA A 197 2.34 -3.53 -7.76
CA ALA A 197 3.64 -4.04 -8.23
C ALA A 197 4.69 -4.10 -7.12
N MET A 198 4.70 -3.12 -6.21
CA MET A 198 5.63 -3.09 -5.06
C MET A 198 5.23 -4.01 -3.90
N VAL A 199 4.00 -4.54 -3.90
CA VAL A 199 3.57 -5.66 -3.04
C VAL A 199 3.80 -7.01 -3.72
N GLY A 200 3.87 -7.01 -5.06
CA GLY A 200 4.03 -8.19 -5.89
C GLY A 200 2.72 -8.82 -6.36
N VAL A 201 1.55 -8.22 -6.12
CA VAL A 201 0.27 -8.77 -6.60
C VAL A 201 0.02 -8.49 -8.08
N GLU A 202 0.78 -7.56 -8.67
CA GLU A 202 0.76 -7.21 -10.09
C GLU A 202 2.20 -7.06 -10.61
N ARG A 203 2.37 -7.04 -11.94
CA ARG A 203 3.61 -6.56 -12.57
C ARG A 203 3.59 -5.02 -12.65
N ALA A 204 4.75 -4.41 -12.89
CA ALA A 204 4.78 -3.00 -13.27
C ALA A 204 4.04 -2.79 -14.59
N ARG A 205 3.39 -1.62 -14.73
CA ARG A 205 2.62 -1.29 -15.93
C ARG A 205 3.53 -1.21 -17.16
N SER A 206 3.09 -1.77 -18.26
CA SER A 206 3.69 -1.53 -19.57
C SER A 206 3.51 -0.08 -20.03
N PRO A 207 4.36 0.41 -20.95
CA PRO A 207 4.15 1.71 -21.58
C PRO A 207 2.77 1.88 -22.23
N ALA A 208 2.18 0.80 -22.76
CA ALA A 208 0.87 0.82 -23.39
C ALA A 208 -0.26 1.04 -22.38
N GLU A 209 -0.18 0.42 -21.20
CA GLU A 209 -1.16 0.63 -20.12
C GLU A 209 -1.09 2.04 -19.56
N ALA A 210 0.11 2.60 -19.43
CA ALA A 210 0.31 3.97 -18.92
C ALA A 210 -0.13 5.07 -19.91
N ALA A 211 -0.30 4.76 -21.19
CA ALA A 211 -0.76 5.71 -22.21
C ALA A 211 -2.29 5.85 -22.29
N ASN A 212 -3.03 4.95 -21.64
CA ASN A 212 -4.50 4.87 -21.71
C ASN A 212 -5.21 5.46 -20.47
N GLU A 213 -4.48 6.13 -19.57
CA GLU A 213 -4.98 6.87 -18.39
C GLU A 213 -4.75 8.38 -18.56
#